data_AF-A0A257JAT8-F1
#
_entry.id   AF-A0A257JAT8-F1
#
_cell.length_a   1.000
_cell.length_b   1.000
_cell.length_c   1.000
_cell.angle_alpha   90.00
_cell.angle_beta   90.00
_cell.angle_gamma   90.00
#
_symmetry.space_group_name_H-M   'P 1'
#
loop_
_entity.id
_entity.type
_entity.pdbx_description
1 polymer ?
#
loop_
_entity_poly.entity_id
_entity_poly.type
_entity_poly.pdbx_seq_one_letter_code
_entity_poly.pdbx_strand_id
1 'polypeptide(L)'
;FGDNISGLIERGRSVPGTDVVAAFRFADACARSVAQFFTEYDYLLTPTTACVSWPVEQVYPKIIENKEVGARGHAAFTPLFNLALAPAISIPCGTGRDGLPVGLQIVAPRLHDRPLLAMAQRAETALGAG
;
A
#
# COMPACT_ATOMS: atom_id res chain seq x y z
N PHE A 1 3.76 15.27 -20.27
CA PHE A 1 4.31 14.41 -19.20
C PHE A 1 5.58 15.08 -18.71
N GLY A 2 5.66 15.50 -17.45
CA GLY A 2 6.77 16.34 -16.95
C GLY A 2 8.10 15.59 -16.84
N ASP A 3 9.18 16.34 -16.60
CA ASP A 3 10.58 15.88 -16.54
C ASP A 3 10.83 14.66 -15.63
N ASN A 4 9.96 14.44 -14.64
CA ASN A 4 10.00 13.30 -13.71
C ASN A 4 9.87 11.93 -14.42
N ILE A 5 9.04 11.82 -15.46
CA ILE A 5 8.81 10.53 -16.13
C ILE A 5 10.02 10.10 -16.96
N SER A 6 10.65 11.04 -17.67
CA SER A 6 11.86 10.76 -18.45
C SER A 6 12.99 10.24 -17.55
N GLY A 7 13.20 10.88 -16.40
CA GLY A 7 14.19 10.43 -15.41
C GLY A 7 13.93 9.01 -14.86
N LEU A 8 12.67 8.63 -14.65
CA LEU A 8 12.32 7.27 -14.23
C LEU A 8 12.62 6.23 -15.32
N ILE A 9 12.36 6.55 -16.59
CA ILE A 9 12.65 5.68 -17.73
C ILE A 9 14.16 5.47 -17.87
N GLU A 10 14.94 6.55 -17.87
CA GLU A 10 16.40 6.45 -17.98
C GLU A 10 17.02 5.70 -16.80
N ARG A 11 16.53 5.94 -15.58
CA ARG A 11 16.94 5.16 -14.42
C ARG A 11 16.63 3.68 -14.59
N GLY A 12 15.45 3.34 -15.10
CA GLY A 12 15.05 1.95 -15.40
C GLY A 12 15.98 1.29 -16.42
N ARG A 13 16.38 2.02 -17.48
CA ARG A 13 17.32 1.53 -18.51
C ARG A 13 18.71 1.20 -17.94
N SER A 14 19.14 1.93 -16.92
CA SER A 14 20.43 1.69 -16.27
C SER A 14 20.44 0.51 -15.29
N VAL A 15 19.30 -0.14 -15.00
CA VAL A 15 19.24 -1.25 -14.04
C VAL A 15 19.88 -2.50 -14.65
N PRO A 16 20.93 -3.07 -14.05
CA PRO A 16 21.51 -4.33 -14.51
C PRO A 16 20.52 -5.49 -14.46
N GLY A 17 20.58 -6.40 -15.44
CA GLY A 17 19.72 -7.59 -15.45
C GLY A 17 19.88 -8.48 -14.21
N THR A 18 21.06 -8.50 -13.60
CA THR A 18 21.32 -9.19 -12.32
C THR A 18 20.48 -8.63 -11.18
N ASP A 19 20.29 -7.31 -11.15
CA ASP A 19 19.52 -6.64 -10.11
C ASP A 19 18.02 -6.88 -10.30
N VAL A 20 17.57 -6.98 -11.56
CA VAL A 20 16.20 -7.40 -11.89
C VAL A 20 15.92 -8.82 -11.39
N VAL A 21 16.84 -9.76 -11.64
CA VAL A 21 16.72 -11.14 -11.13
C VAL A 21 16.74 -11.18 -9.60
N ALA A 22 17.60 -10.39 -8.95
CA ALA A 22 17.63 -10.27 -7.50
C ALA A 22 16.30 -9.71 -6.95
N ALA A 23 15.71 -8.72 -7.63
CA ALA A 23 14.41 -8.14 -7.27
C ALA A 23 13.28 -9.17 -7.37
N PHE A 24 13.26 -10.03 -8.40
CA PHE A 24 12.27 -11.12 -8.48
C PHE A 24 12.42 -12.12 -7.34
N ARG A 25 13.65 -12.51 -6.99
CA ARG A 25 13.88 -13.39 -5.83
C ARG A 25 13.42 -12.77 -4.52
N PHE A 26 13.59 -11.46 -4.37
CA PHE A 26 13.08 -10.72 -3.23
C PHE A 26 11.55 -10.71 -3.19
N ALA A 27 10.89 -10.45 -4.34
CA ALA A 27 9.43 -10.52 -4.45
C ALA A 27 8.89 -11.91 -4.08
N ASP A 28 9.54 -12.99 -4.54
CA ASP A 28 9.19 -14.37 -4.18
C ASP A 28 9.34 -14.63 -2.67
N ALA A 29 10.37 -14.07 -2.03
CA ALA A 29 10.54 -14.18 -0.58
C ALA A 29 9.42 -13.43 0.17
N CYS A 30 9.04 -12.23 -0.28
CA CYS A 30 7.91 -11.48 0.27
C CYS A 30 6.59 -12.27 0.11
N ALA A 31 6.32 -12.81 -1.07
CA ALA A 31 5.12 -13.60 -1.35
C ALA A 31 5.01 -14.83 -0.42
N ARG A 32 6.13 -15.55 -0.21
CA ARG A 32 6.15 -16.68 0.73
C ARG A 32 5.91 -16.25 2.18
N SER A 33 6.51 -15.15 2.63
CA SER A 33 6.32 -14.63 3.98
C SER A 33 4.87 -14.21 4.23
N VAL A 34 4.24 -13.53 3.26
CA VAL A 34 2.83 -13.12 3.37
C VAL A 34 1.91 -14.33 3.31
N ALA A 35 2.18 -15.31 2.43
CA ALA A 35 1.42 -16.55 2.40
C ALA A 35 1.50 -17.31 3.72
N GLN A 36 2.67 -17.32 4.38
CA GLN A 36 2.83 -17.92 5.71
C GLN A 36 1.98 -17.21 6.77
N PHE A 37 1.96 -15.87 6.79
CA PHE A 37 1.08 -15.11 7.70
C PHE A 37 -0.40 -15.53 7.54
N PHE A 38 -0.85 -15.69 6.30
CA PHE A 38 -2.22 -16.11 6.00
C PHE A 38 -2.52 -17.60 6.29
N THR A 39 -1.57 -18.36 6.83
CA THR A 39 -1.87 -19.68 7.40
C THR A 39 -2.48 -19.60 8.80
N GLU A 40 -2.31 -18.46 9.48
CA GLU A 40 -2.77 -18.24 10.86
C GLU A 40 -3.89 -17.18 10.94
N TYR A 41 -3.98 -16.30 9.95
CA TYR A 41 -4.94 -15.19 9.92
C TYR A 41 -5.70 -15.16 8.60
N ASP A 42 -6.98 -14.79 8.64
CA ASP A 42 -7.81 -14.67 7.43
C ASP A 42 -7.65 -13.31 6.72
N TYR A 43 -7.37 -12.25 7.49
CA TYR A 43 -7.24 -10.88 6.99
C TYR A 43 -6.16 -10.12 7.76
N LEU A 44 -5.51 -9.17 7.09
CA LEU A 44 -4.64 -8.17 7.71
C LEU A 44 -5.26 -6.79 7.51
N LEU A 45 -5.38 -6.03 8.61
CA LEU A 45 -5.93 -4.68 8.62
C LEU A 45 -4.80 -3.67 8.89
N THR A 46 -4.67 -2.66 8.04
CA THR A 46 -3.69 -1.57 8.19
C THR A 46 -4.32 -0.25 7.77
N PRO A 47 -3.75 0.91 8.16
CA PRO A 47 -4.01 2.13 7.41
C PRO A 47 -3.67 1.93 5.92
N THR A 48 -4.42 2.57 5.02
CA THR A 48 -4.07 2.55 3.58
C THR A 48 -2.82 3.38 3.32
N THR A 49 -2.74 4.57 3.92
CA THR A 49 -1.61 5.50 3.83
C THR A 49 -1.10 5.86 5.22
N ALA A 50 0.16 6.28 5.31
CA ALA A 50 0.80 6.64 6.58
C ALA A 50 0.37 8.01 7.12
N CYS A 51 -0.30 8.81 6.30
CA CYS A 51 -0.87 10.09 6.68
C CYS A 51 -2.12 10.37 5.82
N VAL A 52 -2.89 11.39 6.21
CA VAL A 52 -3.95 11.98 5.37
C VAL A 52 -3.35 12.75 4.19
N SER A 53 -4.22 13.29 3.33
CA SER A 53 -3.80 14.13 2.20
C SER A 53 -2.99 15.35 2.64
N TRP A 54 -2.18 15.87 1.73
CA TRP A 54 -1.34 17.06 1.91
C TRP A 54 -1.65 18.11 0.84
N PRO A 55 -1.16 19.36 0.99
CA PRO A 55 -1.38 20.42 0.00
C PRO A 55 -0.84 20.05 -1.38
N VAL A 56 -1.56 20.44 -2.43
CA VAL A 56 -1.28 20.03 -3.83
C VAL A 56 0.08 20.53 -4.34
N GLU A 57 0.61 21.59 -3.74
CA GLU A 57 1.92 22.17 -4.06
C GLU A 57 3.08 21.26 -3.62
N GLN A 58 2.81 20.31 -2.72
CA GLN A 58 3.81 19.35 -2.26
C GLN A 58 3.71 18.05 -3.08
N VAL A 59 4.83 17.63 -3.68
CA VAL A 59 4.91 16.36 -4.41
C VAL A 59 4.68 15.15 -3.49
N TYR A 60 5.14 15.25 -2.25
CA TYR A 60 4.92 14.29 -1.17
C TYR A 60 5.16 14.97 0.19
N PRO A 61 4.62 14.45 1.30
CA PRO A 61 4.87 15.00 2.63
C PRO A 61 6.29 14.64 3.06
N LYS A 62 7.10 15.64 3.43
CA LYS A 62 8.49 15.42 3.87
C LYS A 62 8.58 14.89 5.30
N ILE A 63 7.56 15.14 6.11
CA ILE A 63 7.48 14.74 7.52
C ILE A 63 6.14 14.06 7.76
N ILE A 64 6.16 12.87 8.37
CA ILE A 64 4.98 12.16 8.86
C ILE A 64 5.25 11.78 10.32
N GLU A 65 4.34 12.13 11.24
CA GLU A 65 4.47 11.83 12.68
C GLU A 65 5.86 12.24 13.24
N ASN A 66 6.29 13.46 12.93
CA ASN A 66 7.58 14.04 13.32
C ASN A 66 8.83 13.28 12.81
N LYS A 67 8.69 12.44 11.78
CA LYS A 67 9.80 11.74 11.14
C LYS A 67 9.96 12.19 9.71
N GLU A 68 11.20 12.47 9.30
CA GLU A 68 11.51 12.68 7.90
C GLU A 68 11.24 11.40 7.09
N VAL A 69 10.59 11.56 5.94
CA VAL A 69 10.27 10.46 5.05
C VAL A 69 10.65 10.78 3.61
N GLY A 70 10.99 9.74 2.85
CA GLY A 70 11.25 9.86 1.41
C GLY A 70 9.96 9.98 0.59
N ALA A 71 10.12 10.10 -0.73
CA ALA A 71 9.03 10.30 -1.69
C ALA A 71 7.90 9.25 -1.66
N ARG A 72 8.15 8.07 -1.06
CA ARG A 72 7.16 6.98 -0.92
C ARG A 72 6.72 6.72 0.52
N GLY A 73 7.13 7.56 1.48
CA GLY A 73 6.81 7.36 2.90
C GLY A 73 5.32 7.32 3.20
N HIS A 74 4.53 8.12 2.49
CA HIS A 74 3.07 8.13 2.60
C HIS A 74 2.42 6.79 2.18
N ALA A 75 3.07 6.03 1.31
CA ALA A 75 2.57 4.77 0.76
C ALA A 75 3.27 3.55 1.38
N ALA A 76 3.69 3.62 2.65
CA ALA A 76 4.46 2.55 3.28
C ALA A 76 3.71 1.20 3.38
N PHE A 77 2.37 1.21 3.43
CA PHE A 77 1.55 0.04 3.72
C PHE A 77 1.07 -0.76 2.50
N THR A 78 1.20 -0.24 1.28
CA THR A 78 0.63 -0.89 0.07
C THR A 78 1.63 -1.71 -0.78
N PRO A 79 2.93 -1.35 -0.91
CA PRO A 79 3.83 -1.99 -1.87
C PRO A 79 4.09 -3.47 -1.59
N LEU A 80 4.08 -3.88 -0.32
CA LEU A 80 4.31 -5.28 0.07
C LEU A 80 3.29 -6.21 -0.61
N PHE A 81 2.03 -5.79 -0.73
CA PHE A 81 0.96 -6.63 -1.27
C PHE A 81 0.99 -6.71 -2.79
N ASN A 82 1.56 -5.71 -3.46
CA ASN A 82 1.89 -5.79 -4.89
C ASN A 82 2.98 -6.86 -5.14
N LEU A 83 4.03 -6.89 -4.31
CA LEU A 83 5.10 -7.90 -4.42
C LEU A 83 4.59 -9.30 -4.07
N ALA A 84 3.76 -9.40 -3.04
CA ALA A 84 3.22 -10.66 -2.56
C ALA A 84 2.05 -11.20 -3.40
N LEU A 85 1.54 -10.41 -4.35
CA LEU A 85 0.36 -10.74 -5.15
C LEU A 85 -0.88 -11.04 -4.28
N ALA A 86 -0.98 -10.39 -3.13
CA ALA A 86 -2.10 -10.52 -2.20
C ALA A 86 -3.14 -9.44 -2.52
N PRO A 87 -4.43 -9.78 -2.68
CA PRO A 87 -5.46 -8.78 -2.91
C PRO A 87 -5.63 -7.89 -1.67
N ALA A 88 -5.76 -6.59 -1.91
CA ALA A 88 -5.99 -5.58 -0.89
C ALA A 88 -7.06 -4.60 -1.36
N ILE A 89 -7.88 -4.11 -0.43
CA ILE A 89 -8.92 -3.10 -0.71
C ILE A 89 -8.84 -1.98 0.33
N SER A 90 -9.03 -0.74 -0.11
CA SER A 90 -9.12 0.43 0.76
C SER A 90 -10.57 0.88 0.86
N ILE A 91 -11.07 1.02 2.08
CA ILE A 91 -12.40 1.58 2.38
C ILE A 91 -12.26 2.81 3.30
N PRO A 92 -13.19 3.77 3.27
CA PRO A 92 -13.23 4.84 4.27
C PRO A 92 -13.41 4.26 5.68
N CYS A 93 -12.69 4.80 6.67
CA CYS A 93 -12.84 4.41 8.07
C CYS A 93 -12.94 5.61 9.03
N GLY A 94 -13.40 6.75 8.51
CA GLY A 94 -13.61 7.97 9.26
C GLY A 94 -12.67 9.09 8.85
N THR A 95 -12.54 10.07 9.74
CA THR A 95 -11.88 11.35 9.47
C THR A 95 -10.75 11.56 10.47
N GLY A 96 -9.60 11.99 9.97
CA GLY A 96 -8.43 12.34 10.77
C GLY A 96 -8.65 13.63 11.57
N ARG A 97 -7.69 13.96 12.43
CA ARG A 97 -7.74 15.16 13.30
C ARG A 97 -7.88 16.46 12.51
N ASP A 98 -7.40 16.47 11.28
CA ASP A 98 -7.40 17.63 10.38
C ASP A 98 -8.67 17.72 9.52
N GLY A 99 -9.68 16.88 9.77
CA GLY A 99 -10.92 16.88 9.00
C GLY A 99 -10.82 16.14 7.65
N LEU A 100 -9.70 15.48 7.37
CA LEU A 100 -9.45 14.76 6.12
C LEU A 100 -9.78 13.27 6.22
N PRO A 101 -10.27 12.62 5.14
CA PRO A 101 -10.60 11.19 5.16
C PRO A 101 -9.41 10.28 5.47
N VAL A 102 -9.66 9.20 6.21
CA VAL A 102 -8.70 8.13 6.51
C VAL A 102 -9.19 6.83 5.87
N GLY A 103 -8.26 6.09 5.24
CA GLY A 103 -8.54 4.79 4.64
C GLY A 103 -8.07 3.62 5.51
N LEU A 104 -8.92 2.60 5.61
CA LEU A 104 -8.58 1.27 6.11
C LEU A 104 -8.29 0.35 4.93
N GLN A 105 -7.08 -0.20 4.90
CA GLN A 105 -6.71 -1.27 4.00
C GLN A 105 -6.99 -2.62 4.64
N ILE A 106 -7.74 -3.46 3.93
CA ILE A 106 -7.98 -4.86 4.29
C ILE A 106 -7.28 -5.71 3.24
N VAL A 107 -6.45 -6.65 3.68
CA VAL A 107 -5.69 -7.56 2.81
C VAL A 107 -6.13 -8.98 3.08
N ALA A 108 -6.31 -9.77 2.03
CA ALA A 108 -6.67 -11.18 2.10
C ALA A 108 -5.60 -12.07 1.46
N PRO A 109 -5.66 -13.40 1.67
CA PRO A 109 -4.76 -14.34 1.01
C PRO A 109 -4.89 -14.24 -0.51
N ARG A 110 -3.83 -14.65 -1.22
CA ARG A 110 -3.82 -14.67 -2.69
C ARG A 110 -5.05 -15.43 -3.23
N LEU A 111 -5.67 -14.89 -4.30
CA LEU A 111 -6.90 -15.39 -4.94
C LEU A 111 -8.19 -15.29 -4.08
N HIS A 112 -8.19 -14.52 -3.00
CA HIS A 112 -9.38 -14.33 -2.14
C HIS A 112 -10.12 -13.00 -2.38
N ASP A 113 -10.16 -12.52 -3.62
CA ASP A 113 -10.82 -11.28 -4.01
C ASP A 113 -12.30 -11.24 -3.60
N ARG A 114 -13.04 -12.35 -3.80
CA ARG A 114 -14.47 -12.42 -3.45
C ARG A 114 -14.72 -12.39 -1.93
N PRO A 115 -14.04 -13.21 -1.10
CA PRO A 115 -14.08 -13.06 0.36
C PRO A 115 -13.68 -11.66 0.82
N LEU A 116 -12.66 -11.06 0.21
CA LEU A 116 -12.20 -9.71 0.55
C LEU A 116 -13.28 -8.65 0.32
N LEU A 117 -13.97 -8.68 -0.83
CA LEU A 117 -15.08 -7.78 -1.11
C LEU A 117 -16.22 -7.93 -0.09
N ALA A 118 -16.55 -9.17 0.28
CA ALA A 118 -17.58 -9.43 1.29
C ALA A 118 -17.17 -8.90 2.68
N MET A 119 -15.88 -9.03 3.04
CA MET A 119 -15.35 -8.48 4.29
C MET A 119 -15.35 -6.96 4.28
N ALA A 120 -14.96 -6.33 3.16
CA ALA A 120 -15.00 -4.88 3.00
C ALA A 120 -16.41 -4.31 3.18
N GLN A 121 -17.42 -4.93 2.56
CA GLN A 121 -18.81 -4.53 2.72
C GLN A 121 -19.29 -4.60 4.18
N ARG A 122 -18.89 -5.67 4.90
CA ARG A 122 -19.19 -5.81 6.33
C ARG A 122 -18.50 -4.74 7.16
N ALA A 123 -17.23 -4.44 6.85
CA ALA A 123 -16.46 -3.41 7.54
C ALA A 123 -17.07 -2.02 7.31
N GLU A 124 -17.45 -1.66 6.07
CA GLU A 124 -18.14 -0.40 5.77
C GLU A 124 -19.45 -0.27 6.56
N THR A 125 -20.24 -1.34 6.63
CA THR A 125 -21.49 -1.34 7.41
C THR A 125 -21.23 -1.12 8.91
N ALA A 126 -20.18 -1.74 9.46
CA ALA A 126 -19.84 -1.65 10.87
C ALA A 126 -19.22 -0.29 11.27
N LEU A 127 -18.43 0.30 10.38
CA LEU A 127 -17.80 1.62 10.61
C LEU A 127 -18.81 2.76 10.46
N GLY A 128 -19.94 2.51 9.80
CA GLY A 128 -20.89 3.53 9.40
C GLY A 128 -20.40 4.25 8.15
N ALA A 129 -21.33 4.74 7.33
CA ALA A 129 -20.98 5.70 6.30
C ALA A 129 -20.46 6.95 7.01
N GLY A 130 -19.16 7.22 6.89
CA GLY A 130 -18.55 8.47 7.36
C GLY A 130 -19.19 9.69 6.72
#